data_AF-A0A7V3NPE3-F1
#
_entry.id   AF-A0A7V3NPE3-F1
#
_cell.length_a   1.000
_cell.length_b   1.000
_cell.length_c   1.000
_cell.angle_alpha   90.00
_cell.angle_beta   90.00
_cell.angle_gamma   90.00
#
_symmetry.space_group_name_H-M   'P 1'
#
loop_
_entity.id
_entity.type
_entity.pdbx_description
1 polymer ?
#
loop_
_entity_poly.entity_id
_entity_poly.type
_entity_poly.pdbx_seq_one_letter_code
_entity_poly.pdbx_strand_id
1 'polypeptide(L)'
;MTKLVNKIHLPKVNPNRRGSAETELEQKARKGLAERIAMLKASQHGLSEKEYWSRLNHELRAIKNAGIAEYFLIVADLVDYAREKKIPVGPGRGSAPGSLVAYSLGITKVDPVKWGLIFERFFNLRARGMLDIDLDVCQKRRQEIVNYLIKKYGKARVAQSKPAVVVISDKPLTNYLPGDKAFPKAPVLAESRREDIEKLGLAIIDLLGLKALTQISKCVKLIKRKRKKEINLEAIPLNEEKTYRLLSQGDTNGVFQMEGNQKKKMLKLMKPENLEQLTAVISLYRPEPLEAKVQELYLQRKNSKEKSDYIHPVYDELVKDTYGLILYQEQVMWIANKLAGFSMNEADIFRKNFTGGELINMDAPRIKFIKGCIRNQIPEHTAARIFRQIDIYGRYAFSE
;
A
#
# COMPACT_ATOMS: atom_id res chain seq x y z
N MET A 1 8.94 24.69 -1.83
CA MET A 1 10.26 24.04 -1.67
C MET A 1 10.29 23.30 -0.33
N THR A 2 10.11 21.99 -0.34
CA THR A 2 10.09 21.15 0.87
C THR A 2 11.51 21.06 1.44
N LYS A 3 11.77 21.72 2.58
CA LYS A 3 13.07 21.64 3.27
C LYS A 3 13.35 20.18 3.65
N LEU A 4 14.60 19.75 3.41
CA LEU A 4 15.09 18.39 3.64
C LEU A 4 14.92 17.96 5.10
N VAL A 5 14.59 16.69 5.31
CA VAL A 5 14.91 15.99 6.56
C VAL A 5 16.37 15.56 6.45
N ASN A 6 17.29 16.29 7.08
CA ASN A 6 18.72 15.96 7.02
C ASN A 6 19.11 14.75 7.89
N LYS A 7 18.24 14.35 8.83
CA LYS A 7 18.50 13.22 9.73
C LYS A 7 17.18 12.63 10.24
N ILE A 8 17.08 11.31 10.19
CA ILE A 8 15.94 10.56 10.73
C ILE A 8 16.29 10.11 12.16
N HIS A 9 15.37 10.33 13.10
CA HIS A 9 15.55 10.12 14.53
C HIS A 9 14.79 8.87 15.01
N LEU A 10 15.40 7.70 14.81
CA LEU A 10 14.79 6.40 15.14
C LEU A 10 15.41 5.79 16.40
N PRO A 11 14.61 5.31 17.38
CA PRO A 11 15.16 4.53 18.48
C PRO A 11 15.65 3.17 17.97
N LYS A 12 16.59 2.58 18.71
CA LYS A 12 17.03 1.20 18.46
C LYS A 12 16.00 0.21 19.02
N VAL A 13 15.49 -0.69 18.19
CA VAL A 13 14.59 -1.79 18.56
C VAL A 13 15.25 -2.72 19.59
N ASN A 14 16.53 -3.03 19.37
CA ASN A 14 17.36 -3.79 20.27
C ASN A 14 18.63 -2.98 20.61
N PRO A 15 18.68 -2.31 21.79
CA PRO A 15 19.85 -1.56 22.22
C PRO A 15 21.14 -2.41 22.32
N ASN A 16 20.98 -3.71 22.56
CA ASN A 16 22.07 -4.67 22.76
C ASN A 16 22.40 -5.48 21.47
N ARG A 17 21.85 -5.08 20.32
CA ARG A 17 22.11 -5.74 19.02
C ARG A 17 23.62 -5.81 18.77
N ARG A 18 24.11 -7.02 18.46
CA ARG A 18 25.44 -7.20 17.86
C ARG A 18 25.32 -6.99 16.35
N GLY A 19 25.95 -5.94 15.81
CA GLY A 19 25.90 -5.60 14.39
C GLY A 19 24.92 -4.47 14.04
N SER A 20 24.74 -4.24 12.74
CA SER A 20 23.94 -3.11 12.22
C SER A 20 22.46 -3.46 12.03
N ALA A 21 21.60 -2.45 11.96
CA ALA A 21 20.17 -2.62 11.67
C ALA A 21 19.93 -3.26 10.30
N GLU A 22 20.74 -2.88 9.32
CA GLU A 22 20.68 -3.37 7.95
C GLU A 22 20.96 -4.87 7.91
N THR A 23 21.92 -5.34 8.72
CA THR A 23 22.27 -6.76 8.79
C THR A 23 21.14 -7.59 9.43
N GLU A 24 20.56 -7.11 10.53
CA GLU A 24 19.41 -7.78 11.16
C GLU A 24 18.20 -7.80 10.22
N LEU A 25 17.92 -6.67 9.56
CA LEU A 25 16.83 -6.55 8.61
C LEU A 25 17.00 -7.52 7.45
N GLU A 26 18.18 -7.57 6.84
CA GLU A 26 18.48 -8.48 5.74
C GLU A 26 18.28 -9.95 6.15
N GLN A 27 18.80 -10.35 7.32
CA GLN A 27 18.63 -11.72 7.82
C GLN A 27 17.15 -12.07 8.04
N LYS A 28 16.40 -11.20 8.72
CA LYS A 28 14.96 -11.40 8.96
C LYS A 28 14.16 -11.45 7.67
N ALA A 29 14.42 -10.52 6.74
CA ALA A 29 13.70 -10.45 5.48
C ALA A 29 14.01 -11.65 4.57
N ARG A 30 15.27 -12.10 4.50
CA ARG A 30 15.63 -13.32 3.75
C ARG A 30 14.97 -14.56 4.33
N LYS A 31 15.01 -14.73 5.65
CA LYS A 31 14.35 -15.85 6.33
C LYS A 31 12.84 -15.85 6.08
N GLY A 32 12.19 -14.71 6.29
CA GLY A 32 10.76 -14.57 6.09
C GLY A 32 10.33 -14.78 4.64
N LEU A 33 11.12 -14.30 3.67
CA LEU A 33 10.85 -14.57 2.26
C LEU A 33 10.95 -16.06 1.92
N ALA A 34 11.97 -16.76 2.44
CA ALA A 34 12.11 -18.21 2.23
C ALA A 34 10.88 -18.97 2.76
N GLU A 35 10.39 -18.62 3.95
CA GLU A 35 9.16 -19.19 4.52
C GLU A 35 7.94 -18.91 3.64
N ARG A 36 7.78 -17.68 3.13
CA ARG A 36 6.69 -17.30 2.22
C ARG A 36 6.75 -18.06 0.90
N ILE A 37 7.92 -18.15 0.28
CA ILE A 37 8.13 -18.91 -0.97
C ILE A 37 7.77 -20.37 -0.78
N ALA A 38 8.16 -20.99 0.35
CA ALA A 38 7.80 -22.37 0.65
C ALA A 38 6.27 -22.57 0.71
N MET A 39 5.54 -21.63 1.32
CA MET A 39 4.07 -21.65 1.35
C MET A 39 3.44 -21.43 -0.04
N LEU A 40 4.01 -20.52 -0.84
CA LEU A 40 3.52 -20.24 -2.20
C LEU A 40 3.73 -21.45 -3.11
N LYS A 41 4.89 -22.11 -3.05
CA LYS A 41 5.18 -23.34 -3.80
C LYS A 41 4.23 -24.49 -3.50
N ALA A 42 3.71 -24.56 -2.27
CA ALA A 42 2.71 -25.56 -1.90
C ALA A 42 1.32 -25.30 -2.52
N SER A 43 1.05 -24.08 -3.00
CA SER A 43 -0.26 -23.65 -3.47
C SER A 43 -0.30 -23.14 -4.91
N GLN A 44 0.86 -22.88 -5.54
CA GLN A 44 1.00 -22.30 -6.87
C GLN A 44 2.05 -23.02 -7.69
N HIS A 45 1.71 -23.38 -8.93
CA HIS A 45 2.66 -23.93 -9.90
C HIS A 45 3.34 -22.80 -10.71
N GLY A 46 4.64 -22.95 -11.00
CA GLY A 46 5.37 -22.03 -11.88
C GLY A 46 5.94 -20.77 -11.22
N LEU A 47 6.01 -20.71 -9.89
CA LEU A 47 6.58 -19.56 -9.15
C LEU A 47 8.06 -19.32 -9.51
N SER A 48 8.39 -18.13 -10.00
CA SER A 48 9.77 -17.72 -10.27
C SER A 48 10.45 -17.19 -9.00
N GLU A 49 11.13 -18.05 -8.25
CA GLU A 49 11.89 -17.59 -7.06
C GLU A 49 12.91 -16.50 -7.38
N LYS A 50 13.50 -16.55 -8.58
CA LYS A 50 14.50 -15.58 -9.03
C LYS A 50 13.96 -14.15 -8.98
N GLU A 51 12.69 -13.97 -9.33
CA GLU A 51 12.05 -12.65 -9.30
C GLU A 51 11.93 -12.12 -7.87
N TYR A 52 11.46 -12.95 -6.94
CA TYR A 52 11.34 -12.59 -5.52
C TYR A 52 12.70 -12.24 -4.89
N TRP A 53 13.73 -13.09 -5.08
CA TRP A 53 15.06 -12.82 -4.53
C TRP A 53 15.71 -11.57 -5.15
N SER A 54 15.52 -11.35 -6.46
CA SER A 54 16.00 -10.15 -7.14
C SER A 54 15.33 -8.89 -6.58
N ARG A 55 14.00 -8.91 -6.43
CA ARG A 55 13.22 -7.81 -5.84
C ARG A 55 13.64 -7.55 -4.39
N LEU A 56 13.80 -8.59 -3.57
CA LEU A 56 14.24 -8.44 -2.18
C LEU A 56 15.61 -7.76 -2.09
N ASN A 57 16.58 -8.20 -2.89
CA ASN A 57 17.91 -7.61 -2.92
C ASN A 57 17.90 -6.14 -3.39
N HIS A 58 17.03 -5.79 -4.34
CA HIS A 58 16.83 -4.41 -4.76
C HIS A 58 16.28 -3.54 -3.62
N GLU A 59 15.21 -3.98 -2.98
CA GLU A 59 14.59 -3.24 -1.87
C GLU A 59 15.54 -3.10 -0.66
N LEU A 60 16.22 -4.18 -0.26
CA LEU A 60 17.18 -4.14 0.84
C LEU A 60 18.32 -3.15 0.59
N ARG A 61 18.84 -3.07 -0.64
CA ARG A 61 19.85 -2.07 -1.03
C ARG A 61 19.29 -0.65 -0.94
N ALA A 62 18.07 -0.42 -1.43
CA ALA A 62 17.42 0.88 -1.34
C ALA A 62 17.22 1.33 0.11
N ILE A 63 16.74 0.43 0.97
CA ILE A 63 16.51 0.67 2.40
C ILE A 63 17.83 0.93 3.14
N LYS A 64 18.87 0.14 2.85
CA LYS A 64 20.21 0.33 3.41
C LYS A 64 20.79 1.69 3.04
N ASN A 65 20.73 2.07 1.76
CA ASN A 65 21.24 3.35 1.28
C ASN A 65 20.50 4.55 1.88
N ALA A 66 19.22 4.37 2.19
CA ALA A 66 18.40 5.39 2.82
C ALA A 66 18.53 5.45 4.35
N GLY A 67 19.21 4.50 5.00
CA GLY A 67 19.41 4.50 6.45
C GLY A 67 18.13 4.29 7.26
N ILE A 68 17.13 3.62 6.68
CA ILE A 68 15.79 3.44 7.29
C ILE A 68 15.53 1.99 7.74
N ALA A 69 16.57 1.16 7.83
CA ALA A 69 16.42 -0.23 8.25
C ALA A 69 15.81 -0.35 9.65
N GLU A 70 16.16 0.55 10.57
CA GLU A 70 15.61 0.57 11.93
C GLU A 70 14.09 0.78 11.93
N TYR A 71 13.56 1.58 11.01
CA TYR A 71 12.11 1.82 10.92
C TYR A 71 11.34 0.54 10.56
N PHE A 72 11.82 -0.22 9.57
CA PHE A 72 11.23 -1.53 9.23
C PHE A 72 11.28 -2.50 10.41
N LEU A 73 12.38 -2.50 11.18
CA LEU A 73 12.49 -3.34 12.36
C LEU A 73 11.54 -2.91 13.49
N ILE A 74 11.31 -1.61 13.69
CA ILE A 74 10.32 -1.10 14.66
C ILE A 74 8.92 -1.58 14.29
N VAL A 75 8.55 -1.44 13.02
CA VAL A 75 7.22 -1.83 12.54
C VAL A 75 7.05 -3.36 12.57
N ALA A 76 8.06 -4.13 12.18
CA ALA A 76 8.04 -5.59 12.29
C ALA A 76 7.86 -6.05 13.74
N ASP A 77 8.58 -5.42 14.68
CA ASP A 77 8.47 -5.69 16.12
C ASP A 77 7.06 -5.41 16.67
N LEU A 78 6.40 -4.35 16.19
CA LEU A 78 5.00 -4.07 16.53
C LEU A 78 4.05 -5.15 16.05
N VAL A 79 4.25 -5.61 14.82
CA VAL A 79 3.42 -6.67 14.21
C VAL A 79 3.67 -8.01 14.88
N ASP A 80 4.91 -8.32 15.25
CA ASP A 80 5.26 -9.52 16.02
C ASP A 80 4.62 -9.50 17.41
N TYR A 81 4.67 -8.37 18.12
CA TYR A 81 3.96 -8.20 19.39
C TYR A 81 2.45 -8.39 19.23
N ALA A 82 1.85 -7.78 18.21
CA ALA A 82 0.43 -7.94 17.93
C ALA A 82 0.07 -9.40 17.64
N ARG A 83 0.90 -10.11 16.87
CA ARG A 83 0.73 -11.54 16.57
C ARG A 83 0.82 -12.40 17.84
N GLU A 84 1.83 -12.18 18.68
CA GLU A 84 2.02 -12.88 19.96
C GLU A 84 0.81 -12.70 20.90
N LYS A 85 0.31 -11.45 21.01
CA LYS A 85 -0.87 -11.13 21.81
C LYS A 85 -2.20 -11.44 21.11
N LYS A 86 -2.18 -12.04 19.92
CA LYS A 86 -3.37 -12.37 19.11
C LYS A 86 -4.26 -11.14 18.87
N ILE A 87 -3.65 -9.97 18.68
CA ILE A 87 -4.30 -8.74 18.26
C ILE A 87 -4.41 -8.79 16.73
N PRO A 88 -5.64 -8.74 16.16
CA PRO A 88 -5.80 -8.71 14.72
C PRO A 88 -5.13 -7.47 14.11
N VAL A 89 -4.29 -7.72 13.11
CA VAL A 89 -3.66 -6.72 12.23
C VAL A 89 -4.20 -6.93 10.81
N GLY A 90 -4.49 -5.85 10.11
CA GLY A 90 -4.96 -5.87 8.72
C GLY A 90 -3.91 -6.39 7.74
N PRO A 91 -4.28 -6.54 6.47
CA PRO A 91 -3.37 -7.02 5.42
C PRO A 91 -2.32 -5.99 4.99
N GLY A 92 -2.49 -4.72 5.39
CA GLY A 92 -1.68 -3.58 4.96
C GLY A 92 -2.59 -2.51 4.33
N ARG A 93 -2.16 -1.25 4.36
CA ARG A 93 -2.84 -0.14 3.68
C ARG A 93 -1.84 0.83 3.06
N GLY A 94 -2.36 1.73 2.23
CA GLY A 94 -1.54 2.70 1.50
C GLY A 94 -0.59 1.97 0.56
N SER A 95 0.63 2.48 0.44
CA SER A 95 1.62 1.95 -0.51
C SER A 95 2.52 0.85 0.07
N ALA A 96 2.55 0.67 1.40
CA ALA A 96 3.38 -0.34 2.06
C ALA A 96 3.24 -1.78 1.50
N PRO A 97 2.04 -2.24 1.06
CA PRO A 97 1.89 -3.52 0.35
C PRO A 97 2.80 -3.71 -0.87
N GLY A 98 3.30 -2.64 -1.50
CA GLY A 98 4.25 -2.70 -2.61
C GLY A 98 5.68 -3.12 -2.23
N SER A 99 6.00 -3.27 -0.95
CA SER A 99 7.33 -3.72 -0.48
C SER A 99 7.36 -5.22 -0.20
N LEU A 100 8.24 -5.93 -0.91
CA LEU A 100 8.55 -7.32 -0.63
C LEU A 100 9.28 -7.48 0.71
N VAL A 101 10.08 -6.50 1.14
CA VAL A 101 10.67 -6.50 2.49
C VAL A 101 9.58 -6.45 3.57
N ALA A 102 8.57 -5.58 3.41
CA ALA A 102 7.45 -5.52 4.35
C ALA A 102 6.64 -6.84 4.38
N TYR A 103 6.38 -7.43 3.22
CA TYR A 103 5.72 -8.73 3.11
C TYR A 103 6.54 -9.86 3.79
N SER A 104 7.86 -9.85 3.59
CA SER A 104 8.79 -10.84 4.15
C SER A 104 8.87 -10.76 5.68
N LEU A 105 8.77 -9.56 6.25
CA LEU A 105 8.70 -9.35 7.70
C LEU A 105 7.31 -9.63 8.29
N GLY A 106 6.32 -9.92 7.43
CA GLY A 106 4.93 -10.09 7.84
C GLY A 106 4.23 -8.80 8.25
N ILE A 107 4.81 -7.64 7.93
CA ILE A 107 4.20 -6.32 8.12
C ILE A 107 2.95 -6.20 7.25
N THR A 108 3.07 -6.62 5.99
CA THR A 108 1.95 -6.75 5.05
C THR A 108 1.69 -8.23 4.77
N LYS A 109 0.47 -8.52 4.29
CA LYS A 109 0.03 -9.88 3.95
C LYS A 109 -0.25 -10.05 2.45
N VAL A 110 -0.12 -8.96 1.69
CA VAL A 110 -0.31 -8.92 0.24
C VAL A 110 1.03 -9.19 -0.42
N ASP A 111 1.06 -10.14 -1.36
CA ASP A 111 2.26 -10.46 -2.13
C ASP A 111 2.45 -9.42 -3.26
N PRO A 112 3.44 -8.52 -3.19
CA PRO A 112 3.61 -7.47 -4.19
C PRO A 112 4.01 -8.00 -5.56
N VAL A 113 4.69 -9.15 -5.64
CA VAL A 113 5.14 -9.72 -6.91
C VAL A 113 3.95 -10.30 -7.66
N LYS A 114 3.12 -11.09 -6.96
CA LYS A 114 1.89 -11.66 -7.52
C LYS A 114 0.96 -10.59 -8.10
N TRP A 115 0.80 -9.49 -7.38
CA TRP A 115 -0.15 -8.42 -7.72
C TRP A 115 0.48 -7.27 -8.51
N GLY A 116 1.74 -7.39 -8.94
CA GLY A 116 2.41 -6.35 -9.73
C GLY A 116 2.61 -5.00 -9.02
N LEU A 117 2.57 -4.99 -7.68
CA LEU A 117 2.70 -3.78 -6.86
C LEU A 117 4.14 -3.26 -6.86
N ILE A 118 4.28 -1.94 -6.89
CA ILE A 118 5.56 -1.28 -7.17
C ILE A 118 6.21 -0.73 -5.89
N PHE A 119 7.45 -1.12 -5.62
CA PHE A 119 8.19 -0.66 -4.44
C PHE A 119 8.47 0.83 -4.51
N GLU A 120 8.84 1.37 -5.66
CA GLU A 120 9.11 2.80 -5.82
C GLU A 120 7.87 3.68 -5.63
N ARG A 121 6.65 3.12 -5.73
CA ARG A 121 5.42 3.83 -5.37
C ARG A 121 5.31 4.01 -3.86
N PHE A 122 5.86 3.08 -3.09
CA PHE A 122 6.00 3.16 -1.64
C PHE A 122 7.21 3.98 -1.20
N PHE A 123 8.37 3.68 -1.79
CA PHE A 123 9.63 4.32 -1.46
C PHE A 123 10.39 4.75 -2.71
N ASN A 124 10.23 6.02 -3.08
CA ASN A 124 10.92 6.61 -4.21
C ASN A 124 12.26 7.21 -3.77
N LEU A 125 13.38 6.67 -4.23
CA LEU A 125 14.73 7.13 -3.91
C LEU A 125 15.01 8.58 -4.36
N ARG A 126 14.28 9.08 -5.35
CA ARG A 126 14.41 10.44 -5.89
C ARG A 126 13.45 11.43 -5.22
N ALA A 127 12.38 10.96 -4.57
CA ALA A 127 11.43 11.82 -3.87
C ALA A 127 11.77 11.85 -2.38
N ARG A 128 12.19 13.02 -1.89
CA ARG A 128 12.51 13.21 -0.47
C ARG A 128 11.20 13.28 0.34
N GLY A 129 10.99 12.33 1.22
CA GLY A 129 9.83 12.26 2.13
C GLY A 129 10.04 11.16 3.16
N MET A 130 9.39 11.27 4.32
CA MET A 130 9.47 10.23 5.33
C MET A 130 8.65 9.00 4.90
N LEU A 131 9.17 7.82 5.19
CA LEU A 131 8.50 6.56 4.92
C LEU A 131 7.29 6.41 5.85
N ASP A 132 6.14 6.06 5.29
CA ASP A 132 4.90 5.89 6.05
C ASP A 132 4.44 4.43 5.98
N ILE A 133 4.75 3.63 7.00
CA ILE A 133 4.14 2.31 7.17
C ILE A 133 2.97 2.41 8.12
N ASP A 134 1.84 2.55 7.48
CA ASP A 134 0.52 2.54 8.05
C ASP A 134 0.09 1.12 8.49
N LEU A 135 -0.39 0.97 9.72
CA LEU A 135 -0.88 -0.31 10.24
C LEU A 135 -2.36 -0.24 10.63
N ASP A 136 -3.14 -1.19 10.13
CA ASP A 136 -4.51 -1.39 10.57
C ASP A 136 -4.54 -2.39 11.72
N VAL A 137 -5.17 -2.01 12.82
CA VAL A 137 -5.25 -2.86 14.02
C VAL A 137 -6.68 -2.94 14.53
N CYS A 138 -6.98 -3.98 15.28
CA CYS A 138 -8.26 -4.11 15.97
C CYS A 138 -8.52 -2.89 16.87
N GLN A 139 -9.59 -2.13 16.59
CA GLN A 139 -9.94 -0.90 17.31
C GLN A 139 -9.93 -1.07 18.83
N LYS A 140 -10.50 -2.17 19.33
CA LYS A 140 -10.63 -2.42 20.79
C LYS A 140 -9.30 -2.71 21.49
N ARG A 141 -8.27 -3.14 20.76
CA ARG A 141 -6.99 -3.58 21.31
C ARG A 141 -5.80 -2.73 20.87
N ARG A 142 -6.04 -1.65 20.12
CA ARG A 142 -5.01 -0.71 19.67
C ARG A 142 -4.18 -0.14 20.82
N GLN A 143 -4.81 0.21 21.94
CA GLN A 143 -4.10 0.82 23.07
C GLN A 143 -3.04 -0.12 23.68
N GLU A 144 -3.21 -1.45 23.56
CA GLU A 144 -2.21 -2.41 24.01
C GLU A 144 -0.90 -2.27 23.22
N ILE A 145 -0.97 -1.93 21.94
CA ILE A 145 0.20 -1.71 21.07
C ILE A 145 0.87 -0.38 21.40
N VAL A 146 0.08 0.68 21.62
CA VAL A 146 0.61 1.99 22.07
C VAL A 146 1.31 1.85 23.42
N ASN A 147 0.71 1.14 24.37
CA ASN A 147 1.30 0.91 25.68
C ASN A 147 2.57 0.07 25.60
N TYR A 148 2.64 -0.90 24.67
CA TYR A 148 3.85 -1.66 24.39
C TYR A 148 4.99 -0.74 23.92
N LEU A 149 4.73 0.16 22.96
CA LEU A 149 5.71 1.15 22.51
C LEU A 149 6.22 2.03 23.65
N ILE A 150 5.30 2.55 24.47
CA ILE A 150 5.64 3.38 25.63
C ILE A 150 6.51 2.60 26.63
N LYS A 151 6.18 1.33 26.90
CA LYS A 151 6.95 0.46 27.79
C LYS A 151 8.35 0.18 27.22
N LYS A 152 8.46 -0.04 25.91
CA LYS A 152 9.70 -0.41 25.24
C LYS A 152 10.66 0.76 25.05
N TYR A 153 10.18 1.89 24.55
CA TYR A 153 11.01 3.04 24.19
C TYR A 153 11.00 4.16 25.25
N GLY A 154 10.07 4.11 26.20
CA GLY A 154 9.93 5.06 27.29
C GLY A 154 8.94 6.19 26.99
N LYS A 155 8.22 6.64 28.04
CA LYS A 155 7.19 7.70 27.97
C LYS A 155 7.69 9.03 27.41
N ALA A 156 8.98 9.33 27.56
CA ALA A 156 9.55 10.58 27.05
C ALA A 156 9.83 10.54 25.53
N ARG A 157 9.87 9.35 24.91
CA ARG A 157 10.24 9.17 23.49
C ARG A 157 9.07 8.73 22.61
N VAL A 158 7.90 8.51 23.20
CA VAL A 158 6.70 8.04 22.52
C VAL A 158 5.54 8.93 22.92
N ALA A 159 4.88 9.54 21.94
CA ALA A 159 3.66 10.31 22.15
C ALA A 159 2.58 9.91 21.16
N GLN A 160 1.34 9.98 21.61
CA GLN A 160 0.16 9.77 20.78
C GLN A 160 -0.46 11.12 20.48
N SER A 161 -0.35 11.58 19.23
CA SER A 161 -0.88 12.89 18.83
C SER A 161 -2.38 12.84 18.56
N LYS A 162 -2.84 11.79 17.89
CA LYS A 162 -4.26 11.53 17.57
C LYS A 162 -4.56 10.08 17.90
N PRO A 163 -5.85 9.65 17.93
CA PRO A 163 -6.18 8.28 18.29
C PRO A 163 -5.39 7.21 17.52
N ALA A 164 -5.06 7.48 16.26
CA ALA A 164 -4.31 6.55 15.41
C ALA A 164 -2.79 6.87 15.32
N VAL A 165 -2.39 8.13 15.47
CA VAL A 165 -1.02 8.57 15.15
C VAL A 165 -0.11 8.48 16.39
N VAL A 166 0.97 7.72 16.27
CA VAL A 166 2.02 7.58 17.27
C VAL A 166 3.33 8.14 16.72
N VAL A 167 3.97 9.02 17.48
CA VAL A 167 5.29 9.59 17.17
C VAL A 167 6.33 8.94 18.07
N ILE A 168 7.46 8.55 17.48
CA ILE A 168 8.55 7.86 18.16
C ILE A 168 9.88 8.53 17.81
N SER A 169 10.78 8.64 18.79
CA SER A 169 12.10 9.24 18.64
C SER A 169 13.23 8.47 19.36
N ASP A 170 14.47 8.74 18.96
CA ASP A 170 15.70 8.21 19.59
C ASP A 170 16.02 8.84 20.96
N LYS A 171 15.67 10.12 21.14
CA LYS A 171 15.83 10.94 22.35
C LYS A 171 14.47 11.43 22.87
N PRO A 172 14.37 12.00 24.08
CA PRO A 172 13.12 12.62 24.55
C PRO A 172 12.52 13.59 23.52
N LEU A 173 11.21 13.54 23.32
CA LEU A 173 10.50 14.40 22.36
C LEU A 173 10.65 15.89 22.68
N THR A 174 10.91 16.24 23.94
CA THR A 174 11.26 17.61 24.38
C THR A 174 12.50 18.18 23.68
N ASN A 175 13.35 17.33 23.11
CA ASN A 175 14.52 17.77 22.36
C ASN A 175 14.18 18.22 20.94
N TYR A 176 13.00 17.86 20.44
CA TYR A 176 12.55 18.12 19.07
C TYR A 176 11.31 19.00 19.03
N LEU A 177 10.51 18.97 20.10
CA LEU A 177 9.25 19.68 20.26
C LEU A 177 9.34 20.54 21.54
N PRO A 178 8.83 21.79 21.51
CA PRO A 178 8.77 22.66 22.69
C PRO A 178 8.10 22.00 23.92
N GLY A 179 8.51 22.39 25.14
CA GLY A 179 8.20 21.72 26.42
C GLY A 179 6.73 21.33 26.68
N ASP A 180 5.77 22.17 26.33
CA ASP A 180 4.32 21.87 26.50
C ASP A 180 3.78 20.86 25.47
N LYS A 181 4.58 20.54 24.45
CA LYS A 181 4.20 19.75 23.25
C LYS A 181 4.73 18.31 23.27
N ALA A 182 5.56 17.96 24.26
CA ALA A 182 6.31 16.71 24.29
C ALA A 182 5.71 15.62 25.22
N PHE A 183 4.57 15.89 25.85
CA PHE A 183 3.96 14.98 26.82
C PHE A 183 3.01 13.95 26.18
N PRO A 184 2.78 12.78 26.81
CA PRO A 184 2.00 11.65 26.24
C PRO A 184 0.53 11.94 25.91
N LYS A 185 0.01 13.09 26.35
CA LYS A 185 -1.34 13.62 26.07
C LYS A 185 -1.29 15.10 25.62
N ALA A 186 -0.17 15.54 25.03
CA ALA A 186 0.01 16.94 24.70
C ALA A 186 -1.00 17.36 23.60
N PRO A 187 -1.91 18.31 23.88
CA PRO A 187 -2.90 18.79 22.91
C PRO A 187 -2.25 19.36 21.64
N VAL A 188 -1.02 19.87 21.72
CA VAL A 188 -0.34 20.51 20.58
C VAL A 188 0.23 19.51 19.56
N LEU A 189 0.59 18.29 19.97
CA LEU A 189 0.93 17.23 19.01
C LEU A 189 -0.29 16.85 18.17
N ALA A 190 -1.49 16.92 18.75
CA ALA A 190 -2.75 16.70 18.04
C ALA A 190 -3.04 17.79 17.00
N GLU A 191 -2.58 19.01 17.24
CA GLU A 191 -2.75 20.18 16.36
C GLU A 191 -1.63 20.32 15.32
N SER A 192 -0.48 19.69 15.55
CA SER A 192 0.65 19.72 14.62
C SER A 192 0.30 18.97 13.33
N ARG A 193 0.60 19.60 12.20
CA ARG A 193 0.43 18.95 10.90
C ARG A 193 1.47 17.84 10.74
N ARG A 194 1.07 16.76 10.05
CA ARG A 194 1.92 15.59 9.82
C ARG A 194 3.23 15.99 9.15
N GLU A 195 3.16 16.88 8.16
CA GLU A 195 4.29 17.37 7.38
C GLU A 195 5.31 18.11 8.26
N ASP A 196 4.86 18.74 9.35
CA ASP A 196 5.74 19.49 10.23
C ASP A 196 6.51 18.55 11.18
N ILE A 197 5.90 17.43 11.61
CA ILE A 197 6.59 16.36 12.36
C ILE A 197 7.59 15.63 11.46
N GLU A 198 7.20 15.34 10.22
CA GLU A 198 8.07 14.68 9.23
C GLU A 198 9.33 15.51 8.94
N LYS A 199 9.21 16.84 8.81
CA LYS A 199 10.36 17.75 8.63
C LYS A 199 11.37 17.70 9.78
N LEU A 200 10.93 17.33 10.99
CA LEU A 200 11.81 17.15 12.14
C LEU A 200 12.54 15.80 12.13
N GLY A 201 12.22 14.92 11.17
CA GLY A 201 12.80 13.59 11.06
C GLY A 201 12.32 12.60 12.11
N LEU A 202 11.20 12.89 12.78
CA LEU A 202 10.60 12.02 13.78
C LEU A 202 9.74 10.95 13.13
N ALA A 203 9.87 9.70 13.57
CA ALA A 203 9.12 8.59 13.01
C ALA A 203 7.64 8.68 13.42
N ILE A 204 6.76 8.51 12.43
CA ILE A 204 5.31 8.46 12.61
C ILE A 204 4.85 7.05 12.25
N ILE A 205 4.00 6.47 13.09
CA ILE A 205 3.32 5.21 12.84
C ILE A 205 1.84 5.46 13.08
N ASP A 206 1.02 5.30 12.03
CA ASP A 206 -0.41 5.40 12.14
C ASP A 206 -1.03 4.02 12.38
N LEU A 207 -1.49 3.81 13.62
CA LEU A 207 -2.22 2.65 14.11
C LEU A 207 -3.73 2.89 13.98
N LEU A 208 -4.29 2.73 12.79
CA LEU A 208 -5.71 2.90 12.56
C LEU A 208 -6.51 1.77 13.21
N GLY A 209 -7.44 2.14 14.09
CA GLY A 209 -8.31 1.19 14.78
C GLY A 209 -9.51 0.83 13.91
N LEU A 210 -9.48 -0.31 13.22
CA LEU A 210 -10.58 -0.78 12.37
C LEU A 210 -11.63 -1.57 13.14
N LYS A 211 -12.90 -1.14 12.99
CA LYS A 211 -14.07 -1.88 13.48
C LYS A 211 -14.23 -3.21 12.76
N ALA A 212 -13.96 -3.27 11.46
CA ALA A 212 -14.02 -4.49 10.66
C ALA A 212 -13.13 -5.62 11.26
N LEU A 213 -11.88 -5.32 11.59
CA LEU A 213 -10.97 -6.28 12.24
C LEU A 213 -11.50 -6.73 13.62
N THR A 214 -12.14 -5.83 14.35
CA THR A 214 -12.80 -6.18 15.63
C THR A 214 -13.94 -7.17 15.40
N GLN A 215 -14.78 -6.97 14.37
CA GLN A 215 -15.89 -7.86 14.07
C GLN A 215 -15.41 -9.21 13.56
N ILE A 216 -14.44 -9.24 12.64
CA ILE A 216 -13.82 -10.49 12.16
C ILE A 216 -13.28 -11.31 13.35
N SER A 217 -12.57 -10.67 14.28
CA SER A 217 -12.06 -11.34 15.49
C SER A 217 -13.17 -11.96 16.34
N LYS A 218 -14.30 -11.26 16.53
CA LYS A 218 -15.46 -11.79 17.25
C LYS A 218 -16.07 -12.97 16.50
N CYS A 219 -16.24 -12.87 15.18
CA CYS A 219 -16.78 -13.95 14.35
C CYS A 219 -15.93 -15.22 14.46
N VAL A 220 -14.60 -15.12 14.33
CA VAL A 220 -13.68 -16.26 14.47
C VAL A 220 -13.80 -16.90 15.87
N LYS A 221 -13.85 -16.09 16.93
CA LYS A 221 -14.04 -16.59 18.31
C LYS A 221 -15.38 -17.32 18.48
N LEU A 222 -16.45 -16.79 17.89
CA LEU A 222 -17.78 -17.39 17.93
C LEU A 222 -17.81 -18.73 17.18
N ILE A 223 -17.20 -18.80 15.99
CA ILE A 223 -17.08 -20.05 15.20
C ILE A 223 -16.30 -21.09 16.01
N LYS A 224 -15.15 -20.74 16.59
CA LYS A 224 -14.39 -21.66 17.45
C LYS A 224 -15.21 -22.17 18.63
N ARG A 225 -15.95 -21.29 19.31
CA ARG A 225 -16.78 -21.66 20.47
C ARG A 225 -17.96 -22.56 20.10
N LYS A 226 -18.70 -22.22 19.04
CA LYS A 226 -19.98 -22.86 18.68
C LYS A 226 -19.81 -24.06 17.74
N ARG A 227 -18.80 -24.05 16.86
CA ARG A 227 -18.56 -25.08 15.85
C ARG A 227 -17.29 -25.88 16.09
N LYS A 228 -16.51 -25.55 17.14
CA LYS A 228 -15.21 -26.19 17.45
C LYS A 228 -14.22 -26.17 16.27
N LYS A 229 -14.40 -25.23 15.35
CA LYS A 229 -13.57 -25.06 14.16
C LYS A 229 -12.66 -23.85 14.32
N GLU A 230 -11.36 -24.06 14.12
CA GLU A 230 -10.39 -22.97 14.01
C GLU A 230 -10.36 -22.44 12.58
N ILE A 231 -10.28 -21.10 12.45
CA ILE A 231 -10.22 -20.42 11.15
C ILE A 231 -8.89 -19.68 11.08
N ASN A 232 -8.06 -20.06 10.10
CA ASN A 232 -6.90 -19.28 9.71
C ASN A 232 -7.30 -18.32 8.59
N LEU A 233 -7.34 -17.02 8.89
CA LEU A 233 -7.74 -15.99 7.93
C LEU A 233 -6.77 -15.88 6.74
N GLU A 234 -5.49 -16.20 6.93
CA GLU A 234 -4.47 -16.10 5.87
C GLU A 234 -4.52 -17.27 4.89
N ALA A 235 -5.23 -18.34 5.24
CA ALA A 235 -5.40 -19.53 4.41
C ALA A 235 -6.75 -19.57 3.68
N ILE A 236 -7.56 -18.52 3.78
CA ILE A 236 -8.85 -18.46 3.09
C ILE A 236 -8.60 -18.29 1.58
N PRO A 237 -9.17 -19.16 0.71
CA PRO A 237 -9.01 -19.01 -0.73
C PRO A 237 -9.67 -17.71 -1.23
N LEU A 238 -9.00 -17.04 -2.16
CA LEU A 238 -9.46 -15.76 -2.72
C LEU A 238 -10.47 -15.93 -3.87
N ASN A 239 -10.72 -17.17 -4.30
CA ASN A 239 -11.57 -17.55 -5.43
C ASN A 239 -12.81 -18.36 -5.00
N GLU A 240 -13.27 -18.19 -3.75
CA GLU A 240 -14.44 -18.90 -3.22
C GLU A 240 -15.74 -18.49 -3.93
N GLU A 241 -16.33 -19.40 -4.71
CA GLU A 241 -17.53 -19.16 -5.52
C GLU A 241 -18.71 -18.64 -4.67
N LYS A 242 -18.92 -19.19 -3.48
CA LYS A 242 -20.00 -18.77 -2.57
C LYS A 242 -19.87 -17.31 -2.14
N THR A 243 -18.64 -16.83 -1.99
CA THR A 243 -18.35 -15.43 -1.65
C THR A 243 -18.75 -14.51 -2.80
N TYR A 244 -18.31 -14.83 -4.03
CA TYR A 244 -18.63 -14.04 -5.21
C TYR A 244 -20.11 -14.08 -5.59
N ARG A 245 -20.80 -15.19 -5.32
CA ARG A 245 -22.26 -15.29 -5.49
C ARG A 245 -23.00 -14.33 -4.56
N LEU A 246 -22.63 -14.27 -3.29
CA LEU A 246 -23.21 -13.33 -2.32
C LEU A 246 -22.97 -11.87 -2.74
N LEU A 247 -21.73 -11.55 -3.16
CA LEU A 247 -21.38 -10.22 -3.66
C LEU A 247 -22.20 -9.86 -4.91
N SER A 248 -22.33 -10.78 -5.87
CA SER A 248 -23.10 -10.61 -7.11
C SER A 248 -24.59 -10.43 -6.88
N GLN A 249 -25.13 -10.91 -5.75
CA GLN A 249 -26.51 -10.67 -5.34
C GLN A 249 -26.69 -9.30 -4.66
N GLY A 250 -25.59 -8.56 -4.41
CA GLY A 250 -25.60 -7.31 -3.68
C GLY A 250 -25.95 -7.46 -2.20
N ASP A 251 -25.84 -8.68 -1.65
CA ASP A 251 -26.10 -8.95 -0.23
C ASP A 251 -24.86 -8.63 0.62
N THR A 252 -24.49 -7.34 0.62
CA THR A 252 -23.23 -6.85 1.18
C THR A 252 -23.42 -6.08 2.49
N ASN A 253 -24.55 -6.26 3.16
CA ASN A 253 -24.78 -5.67 4.48
C ASN A 253 -23.75 -6.20 5.50
N GLY A 254 -22.96 -5.32 6.10
CA GLY A 254 -21.87 -5.70 7.01
C GLY A 254 -20.60 -6.19 6.31
N VAL A 255 -20.52 -6.13 4.97
CA VAL A 255 -19.30 -6.43 4.21
C VAL A 255 -18.49 -5.15 4.05
N PHE A 256 -17.35 -5.10 4.73
CA PHE A 256 -16.49 -3.91 4.77
C PHE A 256 -16.23 -3.32 3.37
N GLN A 257 -16.36 -2.00 3.26
CA GLN A 257 -16.27 -1.20 2.02
C GLN A 257 -17.33 -1.46 0.94
N MET A 258 -18.22 -2.45 1.08
CA MET A 258 -19.18 -2.85 0.04
C MET A 258 -20.66 -2.58 0.38
N GLU A 259 -20.94 -1.91 1.51
CA GLU A 259 -22.31 -1.74 2.03
C GLU A 259 -23.18 -0.72 1.27
N GLY A 260 -22.56 0.23 0.57
CA GLY A 260 -23.25 1.35 -0.07
C GLY A 260 -24.21 0.94 -1.20
N ASN A 261 -25.37 1.59 -1.30
CA ASN A 261 -26.41 1.25 -2.28
C ASN A 261 -25.91 1.29 -3.74
N GLN A 262 -25.08 2.29 -4.08
CA GLN A 262 -24.54 2.37 -5.44
C GLN A 262 -23.56 1.22 -5.71
N LYS A 263 -22.67 0.89 -4.75
CA LYS A 263 -21.77 -0.27 -4.85
C LYS A 263 -22.54 -1.57 -5.02
N LYS A 264 -23.62 -1.78 -4.24
CA LYS A 264 -24.52 -2.93 -4.41
C LYS A 264 -25.11 -3.03 -5.81
N LYS A 265 -25.54 -1.90 -6.39
CA LYS A 265 -26.06 -1.86 -7.76
C LYS A 265 -24.99 -2.29 -8.76
N MET A 266 -23.77 -1.78 -8.64
CA MET A 266 -22.69 -2.22 -9.53
C MET A 266 -22.27 -3.65 -9.30
N LEU A 267 -22.19 -4.16 -8.06
CA LEU A 267 -21.89 -5.57 -7.83
C LEU A 267 -22.90 -6.50 -8.54
N LYS A 268 -24.19 -6.13 -8.54
CA LYS A 268 -25.25 -6.85 -9.27
C LYS A 268 -25.07 -6.82 -10.78
N LEU A 269 -24.66 -5.67 -11.34
CA LEU A 269 -24.45 -5.49 -12.77
C LEU A 269 -23.13 -6.09 -13.26
N MET A 270 -22.09 -6.00 -12.44
CA MET A 270 -20.73 -6.44 -12.73
C MET A 270 -20.59 -7.95 -12.54
N LYS A 271 -21.23 -8.52 -11.50
CA LYS A 271 -21.06 -9.92 -11.07
C LYS A 271 -19.57 -10.29 -10.91
N PRO A 272 -18.91 -9.84 -9.84
CA PRO A 272 -17.48 -10.07 -9.65
C PRO A 272 -17.15 -11.56 -9.54
N GLU A 273 -16.01 -11.97 -10.08
CA GLU A 273 -15.53 -13.37 -10.08
C GLU A 273 -14.15 -13.53 -9.41
N ASN A 274 -13.46 -12.42 -9.18
CA ASN A 274 -12.10 -12.40 -8.62
C ASN A 274 -11.85 -11.11 -7.81
N LEU A 275 -10.69 -11.05 -7.16
CA LEU A 275 -10.35 -9.98 -6.23
C LEU A 275 -10.07 -8.67 -6.98
N GLU A 276 -9.47 -8.75 -8.16
CA GLU A 276 -9.17 -7.66 -9.08
C GLU A 276 -10.43 -6.85 -9.39
N GLN A 277 -11.54 -7.53 -9.68
CA GLN A 277 -12.83 -6.86 -9.93
C GLN A 277 -13.41 -6.20 -8.67
N LEU A 278 -13.11 -6.70 -7.46
CA LEU A 278 -13.48 -6.02 -6.21
C LEU A 278 -12.62 -4.78 -5.97
N THR A 279 -11.32 -4.85 -6.28
CA THR A 279 -10.43 -3.70 -6.26
C THR A 279 -10.91 -2.63 -7.24
N ALA A 280 -11.37 -3.02 -8.43
CA ALA A 280 -11.98 -2.10 -9.40
C ALA A 280 -13.23 -1.41 -8.86
N VAL A 281 -14.13 -2.12 -8.15
CA VAL A 281 -15.32 -1.51 -7.50
C VAL A 281 -14.90 -0.44 -6.49
N ILE A 282 -13.88 -0.72 -5.67
CA ILE A 282 -13.37 0.25 -4.70
C ILE A 282 -12.78 1.48 -5.41
N SER A 283 -12.00 1.25 -6.47
CA SER A 283 -11.40 2.32 -7.28
C SER A 283 -12.45 3.19 -7.97
N LEU A 284 -13.49 2.60 -8.55
CA LEU A 284 -14.50 3.31 -9.35
C LEU A 284 -15.54 4.06 -8.50
N TYR A 285 -15.83 3.60 -7.29
CA TYR A 285 -16.80 4.27 -6.40
C TYR A 285 -16.17 5.37 -5.54
N ARG A 286 -15.63 6.38 -6.24
CA ARG A 286 -15.16 7.65 -5.69
C ARG A 286 -15.84 8.81 -6.44
N PRO A 287 -15.94 10.01 -5.86
CA PRO A 287 -16.65 11.13 -6.48
C PRO A 287 -16.21 11.39 -7.93
N GLU A 288 -14.91 11.42 -8.19
CA GLU A 288 -14.35 11.87 -9.46
C GLU A 288 -14.56 10.86 -10.61
N PRO A 289 -14.29 9.55 -10.45
CA PRO A 289 -14.66 8.55 -11.47
C PRO A 289 -16.17 8.46 -11.72
N LEU A 290 -17.00 8.66 -10.69
CA LEU A 290 -18.47 8.62 -10.80
C LEU A 290 -19.01 9.76 -11.66
N GLU A 291 -18.54 10.98 -11.41
CA GLU A 291 -18.86 12.18 -12.20
C GLU A 291 -18.43 12.03 -13.66
N ALA A 292 -17.25 11.45 -13.89
CA ALA A 292 -16.72 11.15 -15.22
C ALA A 292 -17.32 9.88 -15.86
N LYS A 293 -18.27 9.21 -15.20
CA LYS A 293 -18.95 7.99 -15.65
C LYS A 293 -18.02 6.82 -16.02
N VAL A 294 -16.83 6.75 -15.42
CA VAL A 294 -15.83 5.70 -15.73
C VAL A 294 -16.37 4.30 -15.37
N GLN A 295 -17.19 4.20 -14.32
CA GLN A 295 -17.86 2.97 -13.90
C GLN A 295 -18.83 2.42 -14.96
N GLU A 296 -19.51 3.29 -15.71
CA GLU A 296 -20.44 2.88 -16.76
C GLU A 296 -19.65 2.29 -17.94
N LEU A 297 -18.56 2.95 -18.32
CA LEU A 297 -17.65 2.46 -19.37
C LEU A 297 -17.01 1.12 -18.99
N TYR A 298 -16.57 0.96 -17.74
CA TYR A 298 -16.04 -0.31 -17.23
C TYR A 298 -17.09 -1.43 -17.33
N LEU A 299 -18.32 -1.16 -16.87
CA LEU A 299 -19.44 -2.13 -16.93
C LEU A 299 -19.81 -2.49 -18.37
N GLN A 300 -19.86 -1.49 -19.26
CA GLN A 300 -20.12 -1.70 -20.68
C GLN A 300 -19.07 -2.67 -21.24
N ARG A 301 -17.77 -2.34 -21.14
CA ARG A 301 -16.70 -3.17 -21.71
C ARG A 301 -16.63 -4.58 -21.10
N LYS A 302 -16.87 -4.71 -19.80
CA LYS A 302 -16.96 -6.03 -19.14
C LYS A 302 -18.11 -6.87 -19.70
N ASN A 303 -19.30 -6.28 -19.87
CA ASN A 303 -20.53 -7.02 -20.17
C ASN A 303 -20.79 -7.18 -21.67
N SER A 304 -20.44 -6.20 -22.50
CA SER A 304 -20.67 -6.22 -23.95
C SER A 304 -19.64 -7.07 -24.70
N LYS A 305 -18.54 -7.45 -24.04
CA LYS A 305 -17.33 -7.98 -24.71
C LYS A 305 -16.81 -7.06 -25.84
N GLU A 306 -17.24 -5.79 -25.89
CA GLU A 306 -16.62 -4.81 -26.80
C GLU A 306 -15.16 -4.68 -26.39
N LYS A 307 -14.28 -5.11 -27.30
CA LYS A 307 -12.85 -4.95 -27.10
C LYS A 307 -12.56 -3.47 -27.10
N SER A 308 -11.80 -3.00 -26.10
CA SER A 308 -11.20 -1.69 -26.18
C SER A 308 -10.44 -1.57 -27.50
N ASP A 309 -10.43 -0.38 -28.09
CA ASP A 309 -9.64 -0.17 -29.30
C ASP A 309 -8.19 -0.57 -29.05
N TYR A 310 -7.63 -1.38 -29.93
CA TYR A 310 -6.22 -1.72 -29.90
C TYR A 310 -5.37 -0.45 -30.07
N ILE A 311 -4.38 -0.26 -29.19
CA ILE A 311 -3.45 0.87 -29.26
C ILE A 311 -2.02 0.40 -29.48
N HIS A 312 -1.55 -0.53 -28.66
CA HIS A 312 -0.17 -1.03 -28.67
C HIS A 312 -0.11 -2.28 -27.78
N PRO A 313 0.56 -3.38 -28.19
CA PRO A 313 0.44 -4.66 -27.50
C PRO A 313 0.86 -4.61 -26.03
N VAL A 314 1.93 -3.85 -25.72
CA VAL A 314 2.39 -3.66 -24.34
C VAL A 314 1.45 -2.76 -23.52
N TYR A 315 0.79 -1.78 -24.14
CA TYR A 315 -0.20 -0.96 -23.43
C TYR A 315 -1.43 -1.80 -23.12
N ASP A 316 -1.97 -2.48 -24.13
CA ASP A 316 -3.21 -3.25 -24.02
C ASP A 316 -3.09 -4.40 -23.01
N GLU A 317 -1.92 -5.03 -22.90
CA GLU A 317 -1.63 -6.04 -21.87
C GLU A 317 -1.67 -5.46 -20.45
N LEU A 318 -1.17 -4.23 -20.24
CA LEU A 318 -1.13 -3.60 -18.91
C LEU A 318 -2.50 -3.14 -18.40
N VAL A 319 -3.47 -2.98 -19.29
CA VAL A 319 -4.86 -2.57 -18.95
C VAL A 319 -5.88 -3.66 -19.24
N LYS A 320 -5.44 -4.89 -19.52
CA LYS A 320 -6.34 -6.00 -19.91
C LYS A 320 -7.36 -6.34 -18.82
N ASP A 321 -6.90 -6.41 -17.56
CA ASP A 321 -7.70 -6.82 -16.41
C ASP A 321 -8.66 -5.71 -15.96
N THR A 322 -8.46 -4.50 -16.50
CA THR A 322 -9.31 -3.32 -16.32
C THR A 322 -10.05 -2.94 -17.61
N TYR A 323 -10.18 -3.89 -18.55
CA TYR A 323 -10.92 -3.74 -19.80
C TYR A 323 -10.50 -2.51 -20.62
N GLY A 324 -9.19 -2.26 -20.72
CA GLY A 324 -8.63 -1.16 -21.50
C GLY A 324 -8.72 0.21 -20.83
N LEU A 325 -9.04 0.27 -19.53
CA LEU A 325 -9.11 1.50 -18.75
C LEU A 325 -7.93 1.59 -17.78
N ILE A 326 -7.34 2.77 -17.63
CA ILE A 326 -6.38 3.00 -16.55
C ILE A 326 -7.18 3.28 -15.27
N LEU A 327 -7.16 2.33 -14.34
CA LEU A 327 -7.81 2.47 -13.04
C LEU A 327 -6.80 2.69 -11.91
N TYR A 328 -5.55 2.27 -12.13
CA TYR A 328 -4.53 2.24 -11.09
C TYR A 328 -3.32 3.11 -11.43
N GLN A 329 -2.73 3.62 -10.36
CA GLN A 329 -1.54 4.44 -10.36
C GLN A 329 -0.32 3.64 -10.85
N GLU A 330 -0.27 2.37 -10.45
CA GLU A 330 0.70 1.37 -10.84
C GLU A 330 0.66 1.13 -12.36
N GLN A 331 -0.52 1.10 -12.98
CA GLN A 331 -0.65 0.99 -14.44
C GLN A 331 0.01 2.17 -15.16
N VAL A 332 -0.20 3.41 -14.70
CA VAL A 332 0.47 4.60 -15.26
C VAL A 332 2.00 4.46 -15.16
N MET A 333 2.49 3.95 -14.03
CA MET A 333 3.92 3.74 -13.82
C MET A 333 4.49 2.65 -14.73
N TRP A 334 3.81 1.51 -14.85
CA TRP A 334 4.19 0.43 -15.75
C TRP A 334 4.19 0.88 -17.22
N ILE A 335 3.19 1.64 -17.65
CA ILE A 335 3.12 2.20 -19.01
C ILE A 335 4.33 3.13 -19.26
N ALA A 336 4.63 4.05 -18.34
CA ALA A 336 5.79 4.94 -18.47
C ALA A 336 7.13 4.18 -18.48
N ASN A 337 7.27 3.15 -17.66
CA ASN A 337 8.47 2.32 -17.62
C ASN A 337 8.65 1.51 -18.91
N LYS A 338 7.64 0.75 -19.31
CA LYS A 338 7.71 -0.22 -20.41
C LYS A 338 7.72 0.44 -21.78
N LEU A 339 7.03 1.57 -21.96
CA LEU A 339 6.91 2.24 -23.25
C LEU A 339 7.89 3.40 -23.40
N ALA A 340 8.01 4.25 -22.38
CA ALA A 340 8.84 5.46 -22.46
C ALA A 340 10.25 5.29 -21.86
N GLY A 341 10.56 4.11 -21.29
CA GLY A 341 11.88 3.79 -20.73
C GLY A 341 12.18 4.49 -19.40
N PHE A 342 11.16 4.93 -18.67
CA PHE A 342 11.36 5.60 -17.38
C PHE A 342 11.83 4.57 -16.34
N SER A 343 12.79 4.91 -15.48
CA SER A 343 13.00 4.13 -14.26
C SER A 343 11.75 4.17 -13.37
N MET A 344 11.54 3.19 -12.49
CA MET A 344 10.34 3.21 -11.62
C MET A 344 10.26 4.44 -10.70
N ASN A 345 11.41 4.98 -10.29
CA ASN A 345 11.47 6.26 -9.57
C ASN A 345 11.00 7.44 -10.44
N GLU A 346 11.35 7.46 -11.73
CA GLU A 346 10.85 8.47 -12.68
C GLU A 346 9.39 8.27 -13.01
N ALA A 347 8.93 7.02 -13.07
CA ALA A 347 7.55 6.66 -13.31
C ALA A 347 6.65 7.13 -12.15
N ASP A 348 7.07 6.99 -10.89
CA ASP A 348 6.32 7.55 -9.75
C ASP A 348 6.28 9.09 -9.80
N ILE A 349 7.39 9.75 -10.14
CA ILE A 349 7.40 11.22 -10.36
C ILE A 349 6.46 11.60 -11.49
N PHE A 350 6.46 10.84 -12.59
CA PHE A 350 5.58 11.07 -13.74
C PHE A 350 4.10 10.93 -13.35
N ARG A 351 3.76 9.85 -12.66
CA ARG A 351 2.41 9.58 -12.15
C ARG A 351 1.90 10.73 -11.25
N LYS A 352 2.76 11.34 -10.43
CA LYS A 352 2.39 12.47 -9.57
C LYS A 352 1.87 13.70 -10.34
N ASN A 353 2.20 13.86 -11.63
CA ASN A 353 1.64 14.94 -12.44
C ASN A 353 0.13 14.80 -12.70
N PHE A 354 -0.42 13.59 -12.52
CA PHE A 354 -1.83 13.31 -12.72
C PHE A 354 -2.60 13.23 -11.40
N THR A 355 -1.90 13.22 -10.26
CA THR A 355 -2.52 13.01 -8.94
C THR A 355 -2.26 14.20 -8.03
N GLY A 356 -3.32 14.79 -7.47
CA GLY A 356 -3.24 15.99 -6.62
C GLY A 356 -3.78 17.20 -7.37
N GLY A 357 -4.86 17.79 -6.86
CA GLY A 357 -5.78 18.70 -7.56
C GLY A 357 -5.22 20.06 -8.00
N GLU A 358 -3.91 20.23 -8.13
CA GLU A 358 -3.31 21.40 -8.75
C GLU A 358 -3.27 21.24 -10.28
N LEU A 359 -3.61 22.30 -11.01
CA LEU A 359 -3.47 22.36 -12.46
C LEU A 359 -1.99 22.40 -12.83
N ILE A 360 -1.41 21.23 -13.10
CA ILE A 360 -0.04 21.10 -13.59
C ILE A 360 -0.03 21.28 -15.11
N ASN A 361 0.91 22.07 -15.63
CA ASN A 361 1.16 22.13 -17.06
C ASN A 361 1.67 20.75 -17.56
N MET A 362 0.89 20.11 -18.43
CA MET A 362 1.16 18.77 -18.94
C MET A 362 2.16 18.72 -20.11
N ASP A 363 2.61 19.86 -20.64
CA ASP A 363 3.51 19.93 -21.80
C ASP A 363 4.84 19.22 -21.53
N ALA A 364 5.49 19.55 -20.41
CA ALA A 364 6.79 18.95 -20.09
C ALA A 364 6.69 17.43 -19.82
N PRO A 365 5.75 16.92 -18.98
CA PRO A 365 5.51 15.49 -18.85
C PRO A 365 5.19 14.80 -20.19
N ARG A 366 4.37 15.42 -21.04
CA ARG A 366 3.98 14.90 -22.36
C ARG A 366 5.18 14.75 -23.29
N ILE A 367 5.96 15.81 -23.46
CA ILE A 367 7.15 15.81 -24.33
C ILE A 367 8.13 14.73 -23.88
N LYS A 368 8.37 14.62 -22.57
CA LYS A 368 9.30 13.62 -22.02
C LYS A 368 8.82 12.19 -22.30
N PHE A 369 7.53 11.91 -22.10
CA PHE A 369 6.94 10.60 -22.36
C PHE A 369 7.03 10.24 -23.84
N ILE A 370 6.58 11.12 -24.74
CA ILE A 370 6.58 10.87 -26.19
C ILE A 370 8.01 10.65 -26.72
N LYS A 371 8.98 11.48 -26.32
CA LYS A 371 10.40 11.28 -26.69
C LYS A 371 10.94 9.94 -26.18
N GLY A 372 10.51 9.50 -25.00
CA GLY A 372 10.83 8.17 -24.48
C GLY A 372 10.30 7.06 -25.39
N CYS A 373 9.03 7.13 -25.76
CA CYS A 373 8.38 6.17 -26.65
C CYS A 373 9.05 6.11 -28.04
N ILE A 374 9.38 7.27 -28.63
CA ILE A 374 10.06 7.33 -29.94
C ILE A 374 11.43 6.65 -29.87
N ARG A 375 12.21 6.87 -28.81
CA ARG A 375 13.50 6.19 -28.60
C ARG A 375 13.35 4.66 -28.48
N ASN A 376 12.20 4.20 -27.99
CA ASN A 376 11.83 2.79 -27.91
C ASN A 376 11.06 2.29 -29.14
N GLN A 377 11.17 2.99 -30.28
CA GLN A 377 10.61 2.60 -31.58
C GLN A 377 9.06 2.58 -31.62
N ILE A 378 8.39 3.31 -30.72
CA ILE A 378 6.94 3.49 -30.76
C ILE A 378 6.63 4.75 -31.56
N PRO A 379 5.79 4.68 -32.62
CA PRO A 379 5.44 5.84 -33.43
C PRO A 379 4.83 6.97 -32.59
N GLU A 380 5.14 8.22 -32.96
CA GLU A 380 4.68 9.40 -32.23
C GLU A 380 3.15 9.45 -32.09
N HIS A 381 2.41 9.12 -33.16
CA HIS A 381 0.94 9.10 -33.14
C HIS A 381 0.39 8.09 -32.11
N THR A 382 1.02 6.90 -32.01
CA THR A 382 0.67 5.88 -31.02
C THR A 382 1.01 6.36 -29.62
N ALA A 383 2.20 6.93 -29.41
CA ALA A 383 2.63 7.49 -28.13
C ALA A 383 1.69 8.63 -27.65
N ALA A 384 1.26 9.50 -28.56
CA ALA A 384 0.32 10.57 -28.27
C ALA A 384 -1.07 10.04 -27.90
N ARG A 385 -1.53 8.97 -28.56
CA ARG A 385 -2.81 8.30 -28.22
C ARG A 385 -2.75 7.67 -26.84
N ILE A 386 -1.65 7.00 -26.49
CA ILE A 386 -1.43 6.43 -25.15
C ILE A 386 -1.37 7.54 -24.09
N PHE A 387 -0.59 8.60 -24.34
CA PHE A 387 -0.52 9.73 -23.40
C PHE A 387 -1.89 10.36 -23.15
N ARG A 388 -2.75 10.47 -24.17
CA ARG A 388 -4.13 10.95 -24.01
C ARG A 388 -4.93 10.05 -23.05
N GLN A 389 -4.77 8.73 -23.11
CA GLN A 389 -5.42 7.83 -22.16
C GLN A 389 -4.93 8.08 -20.73
N ILE A 390 -3.61 8.27 -20.54
CA ILE A 390 -3.03 8.60 -19.23
C ILE A 390 -3.54 9.95 -18.72
N ASP A 391 -3.63 10.98 -19.57
CA ASP A 391 -4.08 12.31 -19.17
C ASP A 391 -5.55 12.35 -18.75
N ILE A 392 -6.41 11.57 -19.41
CA ILE A 392 -7.82 11.43 -19.04
C ILE A 392 -7.96 10.59 -17.78
N TYR A 393 -7.50 9.34 -17.82
CA TYR A 393 -7.82 8.35 -16.79
C TYR A 393 -6.83 8.32 -15.62
N GLY A 394 -5.58 8.74 -15.85
CA GLY A 394 -4.56 8.85 -14.79
C GLY A 394 -4.95 9.84 -13.69
N ARG A 395 -5.81 10.82 -13.99
CA ARG A 395 -6.38 11.75 -13.00
C ARG A 395 -7.31 11.06 -12.00
N TYR A 396 -7.95 10.00 -12.44
CA TYR A 396 -8.85 9.19 -11.63
C TYR A 396 -8.16 7.96 -11.05
N ALA A 397 -6.88 7.70 -11.37
CA ALA A 397 -6.20 6.48 -10.97
C ALA A 397 -6.08 6.34 -9.44
N PHE A 398 -6.48 5.18 -8.94
CA PHE A 398 -6.37 4.81 -7.52
C PHE A 398 -5.01 4.18 -7.22
N SER A 399 -4.57 4.22 -5.96
CA SER A 399 -3.46 3.36 -5.52
C SER A 399 -3.99 1.94 -5.42
N GLU A 400 -3.52 1.04 -6.27
CA GLU A 400 -3.92 -0.38 -6.24
C GLU A 400 -3.61 -1.02 -4.88
#